data_AF-A0A921QZC3-F1
#
_entry.id   AF-A0A921QZC3-F1
#
_cell.length_a   1.000
_cell.length_b   1.000
_cell.length_c   1.000
_cell.angle_alpha   90.00
_cell.angle_beta   90.00
_cell.angle_gamma   90.00
#
_symmetry.space_group_name_H-M   'P 1'
#
loop_
_entity.id
_entity.type
_entity.pdbx_description
1 polymer ?
#
loop_
_entity_poly.entity_id
_entity_poly.type
_entity_poly.pdbx_seq_one_letter_code
_entity_poly.pdbx_strand_id
1 'polypeptide(L)'
;MVKAVAIVVALALAMVVAMSVGRVSANCNIALLAVCKTAVIGGLKPTVTCCSILRAQEACLCKYQKDPKYGMYINPARKMITSCGMAIPNC
;
A
#
# COMPACT_ATOMS: atom_id res chain seq x y z
N MET A 1 10.41 1.89 -42.94
CA MET A 1 10.24 3.01 -41.99
C MET A 1 9.08 2.79 -41.01
N VAL A 2 7.86 2.48 -41.45
CA VAL A 2 6.67 2.31 -40.56
C VAL A 2 6.82 1.17 -39.53
N LYS A 3 7.45 0.07 -39.93
CA LYS A 3 7.62 -1.14 -39.09
C LYS A 3 8.56 -0.91 -37.90
N ALA A 4 9.59 -0.08 -38.08
CA ALA A 4 10.52 0.30 -37.02
C ALA A 4 9.84 1.26 -36.02
N VAL A 5 9.05 2.22 -36.51
CA VAL A 5 8.30 3.16 -35.66
C VAL A 5 7.29 2.42 -34.78
N ALA A 6 6.59 1.42 -35.32
CA ALA A 6 5.63 0.61 -34.56
C ALA A 6 6.27 -0.17 -33.41
N ILE A 7 7.47 -0.73 -33.63
CA ILE A 7 8.22 -1.49 -32.61
C ILE A 7 8.70 -0.56 -31.49
N VAL A 8 9.18 0.63 -31.84
CA VAL A 8 9.66 1.63 -30.87
C VAL A 8 8.51 2.15 -30.01
N VAL A 9 7.33 2.40 -30.61
CA VAL A 9 6.13 2.81 -29.87
C VAL A 9 5.60 1.70 -28.95
N ALA A 10 5.63 0.44 -29.40
CA ALA A 10 5.20 -0.71 -28.58
C ALA A 10 6.14 -0.95 -27.37
N LEU A 11 7.46 -0.82 -27.56
CA LEU A 11 8.42 -0.89 -26.44
C LEU A 11 8.26 0.29 -25.47
N ALA A 12 7.99 1.49 -25.99
CA ALA A 12 7.76 2.67 -25.16
C ALA A 12 6.50 2.51 -24.30
N LEU A 13 5.39 1.98 -24.85
CA LEU A 13 4.19 1.69 -24.06
C LEU A 13 4.42 0.61 -23.00
N ALA A 14 5.20 -0.43 -23.31
CA ALA A 14 5.50 -1.50 -22.36
C ALA A 14 6.33 -0.99 -21.15
N MET A 15 7.23 -0.03 -21.36
CA MET A 15 8.00 0.59 -20.28
C MET A 15 7.12 1.47 -19.38
N VAL A 16 6.15 2.20 -19.93
CA VAL A 16 5.24 3.05 -19.14
C VAL A 16 4.32 2.22 -18.25
N VAL A 17 3.90 1.03 -18.70
CA VAL A 17 3.11 0.10 -17.87
C VAL A 17 3.94 -0.51 -16.74
N ALA A 18 5.22 -0.84 -16.99
CA ALA A 18 6.11 -1.35 -15.93
C ALA A 18 6.40 -0.31 -14.83
N MET A 19 6.38 0.99 -15.17
CA MET A 19 6.54 2.10 -14.22
C MET A 19 5.30 2.34 -13.34
N SER A 20 4.16 1.68 -13.60
CA SER A 20 2.97 1.78 -12.75
C SER A 20 3.03 0.88 -11.50
N VAL A 21 4.05 0.01 -11.39
CA VAL A 21 4.23 -0.90 -10.24
C VAL A 21 5.08 -0.27 -9.11
N GLY A 22 5.78 0.82 -9.39
CA GLY A 22 6.55 1.58 -8.41
C GLY A 22 5.76 2.77 -7.90
N ARG A 23 4.71 2.54 -7.10
CA ARG A 23 4.02 3.62 -6.38
C ARG A 23 5.09 4.50 -5.71
N VAL A 24 4.97 5.81 -5.95
CA VAL A 24 5.70 6.90 -5.27
C VAL A 24 6.24 6.40 -3.94
N SER A 25 7.56 6.45 -3.78
CA SER A 25 8.23 6.13 -2.53
C SER A 25 7.81 7.15 -1.47
N ALA A 26 6.57 7.06 -0.99
CA ALA A 26 6.24 7.43 0.36
C ALA A 26 7.17 6.57 1.20
N ASN A 27 8.11 7.21 1.89
CA ASN A 27 9.10 6.53 2.70
C ASN A 27 8.38 5.57 3.63
N CYS A 28 8.35 4.27 3.28
CA CYS A 28 7.50 3.28 3.92
C CYS A 28 7.98 3.09 5.36
N ASN A 29 7.39 3.85 6.28
CA ASN A 29 7.79 3.89 7.67
C ASN A 29 6.68 3.33 8.56
N ILE A 30 6.85 2.06 8.90
CA ILE A 30 5.92 1.33 9.75
C ILE A 30 5.89 1.88 11.18
N ALA A 31 6.93 2.60 11.61
CA ALA A 31 6.94 3.24 12.93
C ALA A 31 5.87 4.33 13.02
N LEU A 32 5.48 4.95 11.89
CA LEU A 32 4.36 5.91 11.87
C LEU A 32 3.02 5.22 12.15
N LEU A 33 2.88 3.91 11.85
CA LEU A 33 1.70 3.11 12.23
C LEU A 33 1.69 2.76 13.73
N ALA A 34 2.71 3.12 14.51
CA ALA A 34 2.69 2.88 15.96
C ALA A 34 1.53 3.62 16.65
N VAL A 35 1.10 4.78 16.12
CA VAL A 35 -0.10 5.51 16.60
C VAL A 35 -1.38 4.69 16.44
N CYS A 36 -1.37 3.70 15.54
CA CYS A 36 -2.49 2.80 15.30
C CYS A 36 -2.45 1.53 16.17
N LYS A 37 -1.40 1.30 16.97
CA LYS A 37 -1.25 0.05 17.76
C LYS A 37 -2.46 -0.24 18.63
N THR A 38 -3.03 0.77 19.29
CA THR A 38 -4.18 0.60 20.18
C THR A 38 -5.45 0.20 19.41
N ALA A 39 -5.61 0.67 18.17
CA ALA A 39 -6.70 0.27 17.29
C ALA A 39 -6.50 -1.14 16.72
N VAL A 40 -5.27 -1.49 16.33
CA VAL A 40 -4.93 -2.82 15.79
C VAL A 40 -5.01 -3.90 16.86
N ILE A 41 -4.41 -3.68 18.03
CA ILE A 41 -4.30 -4.69 19.10
C ILE A 41 -5.55 -4.67 19.99
N GLY A 42 -6.03 -3.50 20.35
CA GLY A 42 -7.15 -3.33 21.29
C GLY A 42 -8.54 -3.35 20.64
N GLY A 43 -8.63 -3.40 19.30
CA GLY A 43 -9.91 -3.35 18.58
C GLY A 43 -10.67 -2.03 18.78
N LEU A 44 -10.01 -1.00 19.29
CA LEU A 44 -10.57 0.34 19.50
C LEU A 44 -10.72 1.07 18.17
N LYS A 45 -11.67 2.02 18.11
CA LYS A 45 -11.89 2.84 16.92
C LYS A 45 -10.60 3.60 16.55
N PRO A 46 -10.11 3.52 15.31
CA PRO A 46 -8.90 4.22 14.91
C PRO A 46 -9.10 5.74 14.96
N THR A 47 -8.06 6.46 15.38
CA THR A 47 -8.06 7.93 15.39
C THR A 47 -7.96 8.48 13.97
N VAL A 48 -8.41 9.72 13.77
CA VAL A 48 -8.33 10.41 12.47
C VAL A 48 -6.87 10.50 11.99
N THR A 49 -5.93 10.72 12.91
CA THR A 49 -4.48 10.75 12.63
C THR A 49 -3.97 9.39 12.16
N CYS A 50 -4.37 8.31 12.85
CA CYS A 50 -4.03 6.95 12.42
C CYS A 50 -4.53 6.67 10.99
N CYS A 51 -5.80 6.95 10.70
CA CYS A 51 -6.36 6.72 9.37
C CYS A 51 -5.67 7.58 8.29
N SER A 52 -5.31 8.83 8.62
CA SER A 52 -4.60 9.72 7.68
C SER A 52 -3.21 9.19 7.32
N ILE A 53 -2.44 8.75 8.33
CA ILE A 53 -1.12 8.15 8.13
C ILE A 53 -1.22 6.82 7.38
N LEU A 54 -2.19 5.99 7.74
CA LEU A 54 -2.41 4.70 7.11
C LEU A 54 -2.73 4.87 5.62
N ARG A 55 -3.59 5.84 5.27
CA ARG A 55 -3.92 6.18 3.89
C ARG A 55 -2.73 6.73 3.11
N ALA A 56 -1.89 7.54 3.74
CA ALA A 56 -0.65 8.02 3.14
C ALA A 56 0.35 6.87 2.83
N GLN A 57 0.22 5.74 3.53
CA GLN A 57 1.05 4.55 3.34
C GLN A 57 0.33 3.40 2.64
N GLU A 58 -0.80 3.65 1.98
CA GLU A 58 -1.57 2.61 1.26
C GLU A 58 -0.69 1.83 0.28
N ALA A 59 0.22 2.54 -0.41
CA ALA A 59 1.20 1.95 -1.32
C ALA A 59 2.14 0.92 -0.67
N CYS A 60 2.41 1.07 0.63
CA CYS A 60 3.32 0.24 1.40
C CYS A 60 2.61 -0.95 2.06
N LEU A 61 1.27 -0.96 2.14
CA LEU A 61 0.51 -2.00 2.84
C LEU A 61 0.79 -3.39 2.28
N CYS A 62 0.89 -3.52 0.96
CA CYS A 62 1.27 -4.79 0.32
C CYS A 62 2.66 -5.27 0.73
N LYS A 63 3.61 -4.34 0.88
CA LYS A 63 4.97 -4.67 1.30
C LYS A 63 4.98 -5.19 2.74
N TYR A 64 4.17 -4.61 3.61
CA TYR A 64 4.03 -5.08 4.99
C TYR A 64 3.29 -6.40 5.08
N GLN A 65 2.28 -6.63 4.24
CA GLN A 65 1.55 -7.90 4.21
C GLN A 65 2.42 -9.07 3.75
N LYS A 66 3.38 -8.82 2.85
CA LYS A 66 4.33 -9.84 2.37
C LYS A 66 5.45 -10.15 3.36
N ASP A 67 5.66 -9.31 4.37
CA ASP A 67 6.69 -9.54 5.38
C ASP A 67 6.15 -10.51 6.46
N PRO A 68 6.71 -11.73 6.57
CA PRO A 68 6.19 -12.77 7.45
C PRO A 68 6.19 -12.36 8.92
N LYS A 69 7.04 -11.41 9.34
CA LYS A 69 7.07 -10.94 10.73
C LYS A 69 5.78 -10.23 11.15
N TYR A 70 4.99 -9.75 10.19
CA TYR A 70 3.72 -9.09 10.43
C TYR A 70 2.51 -10.01 10.23
N GLY A 71 2.71 -11.30 9.93
CA GLY A 71 1.63 -12.25 9.64
C GLY A 71 0.51 -12.25 10.70
N MET A 72 0.87 -12.22 11.99
CA MET A 72 -0.08 -12.16 13.10
C MET A 72 -0.91 -10.87 13.14
N TYR A 73 -0.43 -9.79 12.53
CA TYR A 73 -1.09 -8.49 12.50
C TYR A 73 -1.90 -8.24 11.22
N ILE A 74 -1.87 -9.14 10.22
CA ILE A 74 -2.61 -8.94 8.96
C ILE A 74 -4.12 -8.87 9.20
N ASN A 75 -4.66 -9.81 9.99
CA ASN A 75 -6.10 -9.83 10.32
C ASN A 75 -6.58 -8.57 11.05
N PRO A 76 -5.94 -8.13 12.16
CA PRO A 76 -6.35 -6.91 12.82
C PRO A 76 -6.05 -5.65 11.98
N ALA A 77 -5.00 -5.64 11.15
CA ALA A 77 -4.73 -4.56 10.22
C ALA A 77 -5.85 -4.42 9.18
N ARG A 78 -6.39 -5.52 8.64
CA ARG A 78 -7.55 -5.48 7.74
C ARG A 78 -8.76 -4.84 8.41
N LYS A 79 -9.09 -5.24 9.64
CA LYS A 79 -10.19 -4.63 10.41
C LYS A 79 -9.99 -3.13 10.63
N MET A 80 -8.76 -2.70 10.92
CA MET A 80 -8.41 -1.29 11.05
C MET A 80 -8.61 -0.53 9.74
N ILE A 81 -8.15 -1.09 8.60
CA ILE A 81 -8.32 -0.49 7.26
C ILE A 81 -9.82 -0.28 6.98
N THR A 82 -10.66 -1.30 7.22
CA THR A 82 -12.11 -1.19 7.03
C THR A 82 -12.73 -0.17 8.00
N SER A 83 -12.25 -0.10 9.25
CA SER A 83 -12.73 0.86 10.25
C SER A 83 -12.39 2.31 9.90
N CYS A 84 -11.32 2.53 9.13
CA CYS A 84 -10.95 3.81 8.55
C CYS A 84 -11.70 4.13 7.23
N GLY A 85 -12.58 3.24 6.77
CA GLY A 85 -13.31 3.40 5.50
C GLY A 85 -12.45 3.20 4.26
N MET A 86 -11.29 2.57 4.40
CA MET A 86 -10.40 2.24 3.28
C MET A 86 -10.72 0.86 2.72
N ALA A 87 -10.52 0.68 1.42
CA ALA A 87 -10.58 -0.63 0.78
C ALA A 87 -9.33 -1.44 1.18
N ILE A 88 -9.52 -2.73 1.43
CA ILE A 88 -8.40 -3.64 1.67
C ILE A 88 -7.65 -3.81 0.34
N PRO A 89 -6.36 -3.45 0.26
CA PRO A 89 -5.60 -3.61 -0.97
C PRO A 89 -5.45 -5.10 -1.28
N ASN A 90 -5.70 -5.46 -2.54
CA ASN A 90 -5.38 -6.80 -3.04
C ASN A 90 -3.91 -6.82 -3.44
N CYS A 91 -3.14 -7.55 -2.64
CA CYS A 91 -1.73 -7.83 -2.76
C CYS A 91 -1.57 -9.36 -2.69
#